data_AF-D2U1M5-F1
#
_entry.id   AF-D2U1M5-F1
#
_cell.length_a   1.000
_cell.length_b   1.000
_cell.length_c   1.000
_cell.angle_alpha   90.00
_cell.angle_beta   90.00
_cell.angle_gamma   90.00
#
_symmetry.space_group_name_H-M   'P 1'
#
loop_
_entity.id
_entity.type
_entity.pdbx_description
1 polymer ?
#
loop_
_entity_poly.entity_id
_entity_poly.type
_entity_poly.pdbx_seq_one_letter_code
_entity_poly.pdbx_strand_id
1 'polypeptide(L)'
;MNHIGEAYTPMKPIVEGMGLAWQSQFEKLKQRFKSTITEIVIVAGDGKERNMICLPLRKLAGWLQSINPNKVNPKIRNKVIRYQEECDDVLYDYWTKGIAVNPRAQKEERSIMHELNAACAELKSDKAIASLFGTGLSEWKKIKATHKKKISKLVNEAQLLLDV
;
A
#
# COMPACT_ATOMS: atom_id res chain seq x y z
N MET A 1 -20.80 23.87 3.89
CA MET A 1 -20.60 23.27 5.24
C MET A 1 -19.16 22.81 5.32
N ASN A 2 -18.41 23.39 6.26
CA ASN A 2 -16.95 23.24 6.35
C ASN A 2 -16.59 21.86 6.91
N HIS A 3 -16.49 20.84 6.05
CA HIS A 3 -15.91 19.55 6.41
C HIS A 3 -14.39 19.62 6.22
N ILE A 4 -13.68 20.16 7.20
CA ILE A 4 -12.29 19.73 7.38
C ILE A 4 -12.41 18.25 7.76
N GLY A 5 -12.14 17.37 6.81
CA GLY A 5 -12.43 15.92 6.82
C GLY A 5 -11.65 15.15 7.87
N GLU A 6 -11.94 15.39 9.14
CA GLU A 6 -11.34 14.70 10.25
C GLU A 6 -11.99 13.32 10.45
N ALA A 7 -11.16 12.28 10.46
CA ALA A 7 -11.61 10.92 10.77
C ALA A 7 -11.99 10.79 12.25
N TYR A 8 -13.10 10.09 12.51
CA TYR A 8 -13.60 9.81 13.85
C TYR A 8 -13.60 8.31 14.13
N THR A 9 -13.56 7.96 15.41
CA THR A 9 -13.54 6.57 15.86
C THR A 9 -14.63 6.32 16.89
N PRO A 10 -15.55 5.35 16.66
CA PRO A 10 -16.57 5.00 17.64
C PRO A 10 -15.93 4.30 18.85
N MET A 11 -16.06 4.89 20.03
CA MET A 11 -15.28 4.45 21.20
C MET A 11 -15.82 3.19 21.86
N LYS A 12 -17.15 3.00 21.89
CA LYS A 12 -17.77 1.87 22.60
C LYS A 12 -17.32 0.49 22.06
N PRO A 13 -17.36 0.23 20.74
CA PRO A 13 -16.86 -1.04 20.19
C PRO A 13 -15.37 -1.29 20.48
N ILE A 14 -14.54 -0.26 20.49
CA ILE A 14 -13.11 -0.39 20.80
C ILE A 14 -12.90 -0.75 22.27
N VAL A 15 -13.56 -0.02 23.17
CA VAL A 15 -13.49 -0.26 24.62
C VAL A 15 -13.91 -1.70 24.95
N GLU A 16 -15.06 -2.13 24.42
CA GLU A 16 -15.59 -3.48 24.63
C GLU A 16 -14.70 -4.55 23.97
N GLY A 17 -14.19 -4.29 22.76
CA GLY A 17 -13.25 -5.17 22.06
C GLY A 17 -11.92 -5.36 22.81
N MET A 18 -11.49 -4.37 23.59
CA MET A 18 -10.33 -4.48 24.48
C MET A 18 -10.62 -5.20 25.81
N GLY A 19 -11.89 -5.55 26.08
CA GLY A 19 -12.33 -6.18 27.32
C GLY A 19 -12.47 -5.20 28.49
N LEU A 20 -12.65 -3.90 28.22
CA LEU A 20 -12.83 -2.87 29.23
C LEU A 20 -14.31 -2.54 29.43
N ALA A 21 -14.70 -2.17 30.65
CA ALA A 21 -16.05 -1.71 30.93
C ALA A 21 -16.32 -0.33 30.30
N TRP A 22 -17.40 -0.22 29.52
CA TRP A 22 -17.77 1.01 28.81
C TRP A 22 -17.97 2.20 29.75
N GLN A 23 -18.74 2.03 30.82
CA GLN A 23 -19.12 3.13 31.72
C GLN A 23 -17.88 3.84 32.29
N SER A 24 -16.91 3.08 32.78
CA SER A 24 -15.68 3.64 33.35
C SER A 24 -14.82 4.37 32.30
N GLN A 25 -14.78 3.88 31.07
CA GLN A 25 -14.03 4.54 29.99
C GLN A 25 -14.77 5.77 29.45
N PHE A 26 -16.10 5.74 29.42
CA PHE A 26 -16.90 6.89 29.02
C PHE A 26 -16.71 8.08 29.96
N GLU A 27 -16.65 7.84 31.28
CA GLU A 27 -16.31 8.92 32.23
C GLU A 27 -14.92 9.50 31.99
N LYS A 28 -13.91 8.65 31.71
CA LYS A 28 -12.56 9.12 31.36
C LYS A 28 -12.53 9.95 30.07
N LEU A 29 -13.32 9.54 29.07
CA LEU A 29 -13.48 10.29 27.82
C LEU A 29 -14.11 11.67 28.08
N LYS A 30 -15.17 11.72 28.88
CA LYS A 30 -15.81 12.99 29.28
C LYS A 30 -14.90 13.89 30.13
N GLN A 31 -13.97 13.33 30.89
CA GLN A 31 -13.02 14.11 31.69
C GLN A 31 -11.89 14.70 30.83
N ARG A 32 -11.22 13.88 30.00
CA ARG A 32 -10.00 14.29 29.28
C ARG A 32 -10.26 14.85 27.88
N PHE A 33 -11.33 14.41 27.23
CA PHE A 33 -11.59 14.67 25.80
C PHE A 33 -12.92 15.39 25.55
N LYS A 34 -13.53 15.98 26.59
CA LYS A 34 -14.86 16.62 26.57
C LYS A 34 -15.12 17.49 25.35
N SER A 35 -14.16 18.34 24.99
CA SER A 35 -14.29 19.31 23.89
C SER A 35 -14.14 18.70 22.50
N THR A 36 -13.74 17.43 22.42
CA THR A 36 -13.44 16.75 21.15
C THR A 36 -14.31 15.54 20.89
N ILE A 37 -14.90 14.92 21.93
CA ILE A 37 -15.84 13.83 21.74
C ILE A 37 -17.16 14.38 21.16
N THR A 38 -17.75 13.64 20.23
CA THR A 38 -19.01 14.01 19.59
C THR A 38 -19.91 12.78 19.46
N GLU A 39 -21.22 12.99 19.51
CA GLU A 39 -22.20 11.95 19.19
C GLU A 39 -22.41 11.96 17.68
N ILE A 40 -22.21 10.81 17.04
CA ILE A 40 -22.39 10.63 15.59
C ILE A 40 -23.37 9.48 15.38
N VAL A 41 -24.33 9.68 14.49
CA VAL A 41 -25.23 8.63 14.02
C VAL A 41 -24.44 7.71 13.09
N ILE A 42 -24.33 6.43 13.47
CA ILE A 42 -23.64 5.41 12.68
C ILE A 42 -24.64 4.33 12.29
N VAL A 43 -24.70 4.01 11.01
CA VAL A 43 -25.42 2.85 10.49
C VAL A 43 -24.60 1.60 10.81
N ALA A 44 -25.14 0.73 11.65
CA ALA A 44 -24.50 -0.53 11.98
C ALA A 44 -24.74 -1.60 10.90
N GLY A 45 -24.09 -2.75 11.03
CA GLY A 45 -24.18 -3.84 10.05
C GLY A 45 -25.59 -4.43 9.86
N ASP A 46 -26.52 -4.16 10.78
CA ASP A 46 -27.94 -4.53 10.69
C ASP A 46 -28.81 -3.44 10.02
N GLY A 47 -28.20 -2.40 9.44
CA GLY A 47 -28.89 -1.28 8.80
C GLY A 47 -29.53 -0.29 9.77
N LYS A 48 -29.38 -0.49 11.09
CA LYS A 48 -29.96 0.40 12.10
C LYS A 48 -29.01 1.52 12.46
N GLU A 49 -29.57 2.72 12.54
CA GLU A 49 -28.89 3.90 13.05
C GLU A 49 -28.74 3.80 14.57
N ARG A 50 -27.52 4.06 15.05
CA ARG A 50 -27.21 4.16 16.48
C ARG A 50 -26.35 5.39 16.72
N ASN A 51 -26.72 6.16 17.73
CA ASN A 51 -25.87 7.22 18.21
C ASN A 51 -24.64 6.63 18.92
N MET A 52 -23.45 7.05 18.51
CA MET A 52 -22.20 6.59 19.10
C MET A 52 -21.33 7.76 19.51
N ILE A 53 -20.77 7.68 20.72
CA ILE A 53 -19.73 8.59 21.17
C ILE A 53 -18.45 8.29 20.39
N CYS A 54 -18.01 9.28 19.63
CA CYS A 54 -16.87 9.22 18.75
C CYS A 54 -15.76 10.15 19.24
N LEU A 55 -14.52 9.67 19.14
CA LEU A 55 -13.30 10.44 19.42
C LEU A 55 -12.61 10.74 18.08
N PRO A 56 -12.06 11.95 17.86
CA PRO A 56 -11.27 12.20 16.66
C PRO A 56 -10.04 11.28 16.62
N LEU A 57 -9.74 10.72 15.44
CA LEU A 57 -8.71 9.70 15.28
C LEU A 57 -7.34 10.17 15.79
N ARG A 58 -7.00 11.45 15.59
CA ARG A 58 -5.76 12.07 16.10
C ARG A 58 -5.60 12.00 17.63
N LYS A 59 -6.70 11.85 18.38
CA LYS A 59 -6.71 11.75 19.85
C LYS A 59 -6.71 10.32 20.36
N LEU A 60 -6.95 9.33 19.49
CA LEU A 60 -7.05 7.92 19.86
C LEU A 60 -5.77 7.40 20.51
N ALA A 61 -4.60 7.74 19.97
CA ALA A 61 -3.30 7.34 20.54
C ALA A 61 -3.14 7.83 22.00
N GLY A 62 -3.55 9.07 22.28
CA GLY A 62 -3.51 9.62 23.63
C GLY A 62 -4.46 8.92 24.61
N TRP A 63 -5.58 8.38 24.13
CA TRP A 63 -6.46 7.53 24.93
C TRP A 63 -5.85 6.13 25.15
N LEU A 64 -5.30 5.49 24.11
CA LEU A 64 -4.63 4.19 24.20
C LEU A 64 -3.45 4.20 25.18
N GLN A 65 -2.67 5.29 25.21
CA GLN A 65 -1.58 5.46 26.18
C GLN A 65 -2.09 5.50 27.64
N SER A 66 -3.34 5.91 27.88
CA SER A 66 -3.90 5.97 29.25
C SER A 66 -4.46 4.63 29.76
N ILE A 67 -4.48 3.59 28.91
CA ILE A 67 -5.03 2.29 29.25
C ILE A 67 -4.06 1.53 30.17
N ASN A 68 -4.59 0.98 31.27
CA ASN A 68 -3.83 0.08 32.13
C ASN A 68 -3.84 -1.34 31.51
N PRO A 69 -2.68 -1.90 31.11
CA PRO A 69 -2.62 -3.23 30.48
C PRO A 69 -3.11 -4.38 31.38
N ASN A 70 -3.11 -4.20 32.71
CA ASN A 70 -3.62 -5.21 33.63
C ASN A 70 -5.16 -5.29 33.63
N LYS A 71 -5.83 -4.27 33.08
CA LYS A 71 -7.30 -4.19 33.02
C LYS A 71 -7.87 -4.60 31.66
N VAL A 72 -7.04 -4.79 30.64
CA VAL A 72 -7.49 -5.29 29.32
C VAL A 72 -7.61 -6.81 29.32
N ASN A 73 -8.28 -7.35 28.29
CA ASN A 73 -8.32 -8.78 28.03
C ASN A 73 -6.87 -9.35 27.98
N PRO A 74 -6.55 -10.39 28.79
CA PRO A 74 -5.21 -10.97 28.83
C PRO A 74 -4.65 -11.36 27.45
N LYS A 75 -5.49 -11.78 26.50
CA LYS A 75 -5.09 -12.16 25.14
C LYS A 75 -4.46 -11.02 24.33
N ILE A 76 -4.76 -9.76 24.67
CA ILE A 76 -4.23 -8.58 23.96
C ILE A 76 -3.24 -7.76 24.81
N ARG A 77 -3.04 -8.11 26.08
CA ARG A 77 -2.20 -7.34 27.02
C ARG A 77 -0.82 -7.03 26.44
N ASN A 78 -0.12 -8.04 25.92
CA ASN A 78 1.21 -7.86 25.34
C ASN A 78 1.20 -6.96 24.11
N LYS A 79 0.10 -6.94 23.33
CA LYS A 79 -0.05 -6.03 22.19
C LYS A 79 -0.22 -4.58 22.66
N VAL A 80 -0.97 -4.36 23.73
CA VAL A 80 -1.16 -3.03 24.33
C VAL A 80 0.16 -2.50 24.89
N ILE A 81 0.89 -3.32 25.66
CA ILE A 81 2.21 -2.96 26.21
C ILE A 81 3.16 -2.58 25.08
N ARG A 82 3.31 -3.45 24.09
CA ARG A 82 4.19 -3.20 22.94
C ARG A 82 3.82 -1.91 22.19
N TYR A 83 2.52 -1.63 22.03
CA TYR A 83 2.06 -0.39 21.40
C TYR A 83 2.45 0.84 22.23
N GLN A 84 2.30 0.78 23.55
CA GLN A 84 2.65 1.89 24.45
C GLN A 84 4.17 2.13 24.48
N GLU A 85 4.98 1.07 24.52
CA GLU A 85 6.44 1.15 24.41
C GLU A 85 6.87 1.76 23.06
N GLU A 86 6.24 1.34 21.96
CA GLU A 86 6.50 1.92 20.64
C GLU A 86 6.12 3.41 20.58
N CYS A 87 5.04 3.82 21.26
CA CYS A 87 4.70 5.24 21.39
C CYS A 87 5.76 6.03 22.17
N ASP A 88 6.33 5.46 23.23
CA ASP A 88 7.38 6.10 24.01
C ASP A 88 8.64 6.32 23.16
N ASP A 89 9.06 5.30 22.39
CA ASP A 89 10.17 5.39 21.44
C ASP A 89 9.91 6.43 20.35
N VAL A 90 8.70 6.43 19.76
CA VAL A 90 8.30 7.39 18.72
C VAL A 90 8.34 8.83 19.25
N LEU A 91 7.85 9.06 20.47
CA LEU A 91 7.89 10.39 21.09
C LEU A 91 9.33 10.81 21.38
N TYR A 92 10.15 9.90 21.93
CA TYR A 92 11.56 10.17 22.17
C TYR A 92 12.30 10.53 20.88
N ASP A 93 12.15 9.73 19.83
CA ASP A 93 12.81 9.95 18.55
C ASP A 93 12.37 11.25 17.88
N TYR A 94 11.06 11.55 17.91
CA TYR A 94 10.54 12.80 17.37
C TYR A 94 11.18 14.03 18.06
N TRP A 95 11.24 14.03 19.40
CA TRP A 95 11.75 15.17 20.16
C TRP A 95 13.27 15.26 20.23
N THR A 96 14.00 14.15 20.12
CA THR A 96 15.47 14.13 20.24
C THR A 96 16.20 14.11 18.90
N LYS A 97 15.66 13.41 17.90
CA LYS A 97 16.25 13.27 16.56
C LYS A 97 15.56 14.17 15.52
N GLY A 98 14.40 14.76 15.87
CA GLY A 98 13.59 15.59 14.97
C GLY A 98 12.72 14.79 14.00
N ILE A 99 12.81 13.46 14.00
CA ILE A 99 12.05 12.58 13.12
C ILE A 99 11.79 11.23 13.79
N ALA A 100 10.56 10.74 13.67
CA ALA A 100 10.18 9.38 14.03
C ALA A 100 9.76 8.63 12.77
N VAL A 101 10.25 7.40 12.60
CA VAL A 101 10.06 6.60 11.39
C VAL A 101 9.23 5.37 11.71
N ASN A 102 8.14 5.16 10.96
CA ASN A 102 7.40 3.90 11.00
C ASN A 102 8.00 2.91 9.99
N PRO A 103 8.72 1.85 10.45
CA PRO A 103 9.35 0.90 9.54
C PRO A 103 8.34 0.07 8.74
N ARG A 104 7.09 -0.03 9.19
CA ARG A 104 6.02 -0.79 8.50
C ARG A 104 5.56 -0.05 7.25
N ALA A 105 5.40 1.26 7.32
CA ALA A 105 5.07 2.10 6.17
C ALA A 105 6.20 2.08 5.12
N GLN A 106 7.45 2.14 5.58
CA GLN A 106 8.60 2.07 4.66
C GLN A 106 8.75 0.70 3.98
N LYS A 107 8.30 -0.40 4.59
CA LYS A 107 8.40 -1.73 3.98
C LYS A 107 7.51 -1.84 2.75
N GLU A 108 6.30 -1.27 2.80
CA GLU A 108 5.37 -1.23 1.67
C GLU A 108 5.94 -0.38 0.52
N GLU A 109 6.45 0.83 0.81
CA GLU A 109 7.11 1.66 -0.20
C GLU A 109 8.33 0.98 -0.82
N ARG A 110 9.17 0.32 -0.01
CA ARG A 110 10.33 -0.45 -0.52
C ARG A 110 9.89 -1.64 -1.39
N SER A 111 8.79 -2.31 -1.05
CA SER A 111 8.25 -3.42 -1.87
C SER A 111 7.82 -2.91 -3.25
N ILE A 112 7.03 -1.83 -3.27
CA ILE A 112 6.53 -1.24 -4.52
C ILE A 112 7.69 -0.74 -5.38
N MET A 113 8.67 -0.06 -4.78
CA MET A 113 9.83 0.42 -5.54
C MET A 113 10.69 -0.73 -6.10
N HIS A 114 10.82 -1.82 -5.35
CA HIS A 114 11.53 -3.00 -5.81
C HIS A 114 10.81 -3.66 -7.00
N GLU A 115 9.48 -3.81 -6.93
CA GLU A 115 8.65 -4.32 -8.03
C GLU A 115 8.73 -3.41 -9.26
N LEU A 116 8.66 -2.09 -9.06
CA LEU A 116 8.78 -1.12 -10.15
C LEU A 116 10.14 -1.23 -10.86
N ASN A 117 11.22 -1.33 -10.09
CA ASN A 117 12.57 -1.51 -10.63
C ASN A 117 12.71 -2.80 -11.44
N ALA A 118 12.15 -3.90 -10.93
CA ALA A 118 12.15 -5.19 -11.63
C ALA A 118 11.40 -5.08 -12.98
N ALA A 119 10.19 -4.52 -12.98
CA ALA A 119 9.41 -4.30 -14.19
C ALA A 119 10.14 -3.39 -15.20
N CYS A 120 10.82 -2.34 -14.73
CA CYS A 120 11.64 -1.49 -15.60
C CYS A 120 12.84 -2.25 -16.22
N ALA A 121 13.44 -3.20 -15.50
CA ALA A 121 14.54 -4.01 -16.01
C ALA A 121 14.07 -5.03 -17.05
N GLU A 122 12.91 -5.66 -16.82
CA GLU A 122 12.26 -6.55 -17.79
C GLU A 122 11.91 -5.81 -19.08
N LEU A 123 11.27 -4.64 -18.98
CA LEU A 123 10.93 -3.81 -20.13
C LEU A 123 12.15 -3.41 -20.97
N LYS A 124 13.27 -3.09 -20.32
CA LYS A 124 14.53 -2.79 -21.03
C LYS A 124 15.07 -4.00 -21.78
N SER A 125 14.95 -5.18 -21.18
CA SER A 125 15.39 -6.44 -21.79
C SER A 125 14.52 -6.80 -22.99
N ASP A 126 13.19 -6.71 -22.85
CA ASP A 126 12.24 -6.94 -23.93
C ASP A 126 12.45 -5.98 -25.10
N LYS A 127 12.70 -4.69 -24.80
CA LYS A 127 13.03 -3.69 -25.82
C LYS A 127 14.31 -4.05 -26.59
N ALA A 128 15.33 -4.57 -25.89
CA ALA A 128 16.56 -5.00 -26.53
C ALA A 128 16.32 -6.22 -27.45
N ILE A 129 15.54 -7.20 -26.98
CA ILE A 129 15.15 -8.38 -27.76
C ILE A 129 14.38 -7.96 -29.02
N ALA A 130 13.36 -7.10 -28.89
CA ALA A 130 12.58 -6.60 -30.01
C ALA A 130 13.45 -5.86 -31.05
N SER A 131 14.44 -5.08 -30.58
CA SER A 131 15.39 -4.40 -31.45
C SER A 131 16.26 -5.38 -32.25
N LEU A 132 16.80 -6.42 -31.60
CA LEU A 132 17.55 -7.51 -32.25
C LEU A 132 16.74 -8.18 -33.36
N PHE A 133 15.49 -8.59 -33.07
CA PHE A 133 14.62 -9.19 -34.09
C PHE A 133 14.33 -8.24 -35.26
N GLY A 134 14.10 -6.95 -34.98
CA GLY A 134 13.90 -5.94 -36.02
C GLY A 134 15.10 -5.83 -36.97
N THR A 135 16.32 -5.81 -36.42
CA THR A 135 17.55 -5.77 -37.23
C THR A 135 17.72 -7.04 -38.06
N GLY A 136 17.58 -8.24 -37.47
CA GLY A 136 17.68 -9.51 -38.19
C GLY A 136 16.66 -9.66 -39.31
N LEU A 137 15.41 -9.23 -39.09
CA LEU A 137 14.38 -9.22 -40.14
C LEU A 137 14.77 -8.32 -41.33
N SER A 138 15.38 -7.16 -41.03
CA SER A 138 15.85 -6.23 -42.06
C SER A 138 16.99 -6.82 -42.90
N GLU A 139 17.92 -7.54 -42.27
CA GLU A 139 19.02 -8.23 -42.94
C GLU A 139 18.52 -9.38 -43.81
N TRP A 140 17.59 -10.20 -43.28
CA TRP A 140 17.02 -11.31 -44.02
C TRP A 140 16.29 -10.86 -45.30
N LYS A 141 15.58 -9.72 -45.25
CA LYS A 141 14.93 -9.14 -46.45
C LYS A 141 15.95 -8.83 -47.55
N LYS A 142 17.14 -8.32 -47.20
CA LYS A 142 18.23 -8.04 -48.16
C LYS A 142 18.77 -9.33 -48.75
N ILE A 143 19.08 -10.32 -47.91
CA ILE A 143 19.59 -11.63 -48.33
C ILE A 143 18.60 -12.30 -49.29
N LYS A 144 17.32 -12.37 -48.91
CA LYS A 144 16.26 -12.97 -49.72
C LYS A 144 16.17 -12.36 -51.11
N ALA A 145 16.27 -11.02 -51.22
CA ALA A 145 16.24 -10.33 -52.51
C ALA A 145 17.42 -10.75 -53.40
N THR A 146 18.62 -10.85 -52.82
CA THR A 146 19.83 -11.33 -53.53
C THR A 146 19.68 -12.76 -54.02
N HIS A 147 19.20 -13.67 -53.17
CA HIS A 147 18.95 -15.05 -53.55
C HIS A 147 17.90 -15.17 -54.65
N LYS A 148 16.79 -14.41 -54.55
CA LYS A 148 15.73 -14.41 -55.57
C LYS A 148 16.27 -13.93 -56.93
N LYS A 149 17.11 -12.90 -56.96
CA LYS A 149 17.80 -12.44 -58.19
C LYS A 149 18.71 -13.53 -58.76
N LYS A 150 19.51 -14.19 -57.92
CA LYS A 150 20.42 -15.26 -58.37
C LYS A 150 19.64 -16.44 -58.97
N ILE A 151 18.57 -16.88 -58.32
CA ILE A 151 17.70 -17.95 -58.81
C ILE A 151 17.09 -17.55 -60.16
N SER A 152 16.52 -16.35 -60.27
CA SER A 152 15.92 -15.88 -61.53
C SER A 152 16.93 -15.84 -62.68
N LYS A 153 18.17 -15.40 -62.41
CA LYS A 153 19.24 -15.41 -63.41
C LYS A 153 19.54 -16.82 -63.90
N LEU A 154 19.74 -17.77 -62.98
CA LEU A 154 20.04 -19.17 -63.32
C LEU A 154 18.90 -19.85 -64.07
N VAL A 155 17.64 -19.56 -63.72
CA VAL A 155 16.46 -20.07 -64.43
C VAL A 155 16.44 -19.57 -65.88
N ASN A 156 16.71 -18.28 -66.10
CA ASN A 156 16.77 -17.71 -67.45
C ASN A 156 17.91 -18.33 -68.28
N GLU A 157 19.09 -18.51 -67.68
CA GLU A 157 20.23 -19.16 -68.34
C GLU A 157 19.92 -20.62 -68.71
N ALA A 158 19.25 -21.37 -67.83
CA ALA A 158 18.84 -22.74 -68.09
C ALA A 158 17.77 -22.84 -69.21
N GLN A 159 16.82 -21.89 -69.26
CA GLN A 159 15.81 -21.85 -70.31
C GLN A 159 16.44 -21.63 -71.69
N LEU A 160 17.41 -20.72 -71.79
CA LEU A 160 18.14 -20.46 -73.04
C LEU A 160 18.91 -21.67 -73.59
N LEU A 161 19.30 -22.61 -72.72
CA LEU A 161 19.98 -23.84 -73.12
C LEU A 161 19.01 -24.94 -73.59
N LEU A 162 17.72 -24.81 -73.32
CA LEU A 162 16.67 -25.75 -73.73
C LEU A 162 15.98 -25.36 -75.05
N ASP A 163 16.17 -24.12 -75.52
CA ASP A 163 15.58 -23.56 -76.75
C ASP A 163 16.51 -23.70 -77.99
N VAL A 164 17.51 -24.60 -77.94
CA VAL A 164 18.43 -25.00 -79.05
C VAL A 164 18.19 -26.44 -79.43
#